data_AF-A0AA43EIC3-F1
#
_entry.id   AF-A0AA43EIC3-F1
#
_cell.length_a   1.000
_cell.length_b   1.000
_cell.length_c   1.000
_cell.angle_alpha   90.00
_cell.angle_beta   90.00
_cell.angle_gamma   90.00
#
_symmetry.space_group_name_H-M   'P 1'
#
loop_
_entity.id
_entity.type
_entity.pdbx_description
1 polymer ?
#
loop_
_entity_poly.entity_id
_entity_poly.type
_entity_poly.pdbx_seq_one_letter_code
_entity_poly.pdbx_strand_id
1 'polypeptide(L)'
;MRKESTFSVTLQTMSRRRRTRSSRSRVSHPPKQFSPPVQFLRRRWIEAKLFLQAVRKAPPTVQVGIYLSILVILSIGINWGYHAYYKPTELFFPVERALHKSPSETWAEYGALFEVHSTAIVAPELLAALGQAEGSGNPVARTYWRLRLTSRNPLEWYQPASSAVGMFQITNGTFQEAKRYCIHNNQVVEDGPWHDLNSCWFNSLYSRVIPGHAMELTAAFLDRQVTRLVGNRPATIQQKQDLAAIIHLCGAGFGRTYVSRNFQLAVRQRCGDHDVRTYLRKIQTLTRQFAFLKARTEGPEELRAEPQRE
;
A
#
# COMPACT_ATOMS: atom_id res chain seq x y z
N MET A 1 81.80 8.77 -62.31
CA MET A 1 82.70 9.94 -62.26
C MET A 1 82.17 11.01 -63.21
N ARG A 2 82.08 12.27 -62.74
CA ARG A 2 81.90 13.53 -63.51
C ARG A 2 80.50 13.69 -64.17
N LYS A 3 79.60 14.57 -63.67
CA LYS A 3 79.56 16.05 -63.87
C LYS A 3 79.75 16.42 -65.34
N GLU A 4 79.00 17.28 -65.99
CA GLU A 4 77.93 18.24 -65.68
C GLU A 4 77.49 18.72 -67.09
N SER A 5 76.22 19.09 -67.29
CA SER A 5 75.89 19.99 -68.40
C SER A 5 74.64 20.78 -68.03
N THR A 6 74.83 22.03 -67.63
CA THR A 6 73.74 23.00 -67.62
C THR A 6 74.30 24.36 -68.03
N PHE A 7 73.77 24.91 -69.12
CA PHE A 7 73.82 26.35 -69.39
C PHE A 7 72.49 26.83 -69.97
N SER A 8 71.89 27.74 -69.22
CA SER A 8 71.14 28.96 -69.59
C SER A 8 69.94 28.92 -70.55
N VAL A 9 68.76 29.01 -69.92
CA VAL A 9 67.81 30.14 -69.92
C VAL A 9 67.57 30.89 -71.25
N THR A 10 66.30 30.96 -71.70
CA THR A 10 65.58 32.24 -71.92
C THR A 10 64.05 32.02 -71.88
N LEU A 11 63.37 33.00 -71.27
CA LEU A 11 61.95 33.11 -70.98
C LEU A 11 61.02 33.08 -72.21
N GLN A 12 59.83 32.53 -72.02
CA GLN A 12 58.61 33.10 -72.60
C GLN A 12 57.42 32.95 -71.63
N THR A 13 56.98 34.11 -71.17
CA THR A 13 55.68 34.35 -70.56
C THR A 13 54.57 34.18 -71.59
N MET A 14 53.47 33.51 -71.25
CA MET A 14 52.12 34.04 -71.52
C MET A 14 50.99 33.16 -70.96
N SER A 15 50.06 33.88 -70.33
CA SER A 15 48.60 33.70 -70.33
C SER A 15 47.98 32.48 -69.64
N ARG A 16 47.49 32.79 -68.45
CA ARG A 16 46.76 31.97 -67.49
C ARG A 16 45.29 31.83 -67.91
N ARG A 17 44.88 30.74 -68.57
CA ARG A 17 43.46 30.34 -68.67
C ARG A 17 43.06 29.53 -67.45
N ARG A 18 42.43 30.18 -66.46
CA ARG A 18 41.75 29.52 -65.33
C ARG A 18 40.53 28.75 -65.87
N ARG A 19 40.63 27.41 -65.95
CA ARG A 19 39.47 26.53 -65.96
C ARG A 19 38.87 26.51 -64.55
N THR A 20 37.70 27.10 -64.41
CA THR A 20 36.87 27.01 -63.20
C THR A 20 36.35 25.57 -63.06
N ARG A 21 36.98 24.79 -62.17
CA ARG A 21 36.41 23.53 -61.67
C ARG A 21 35.24 23.91 -60.77
N SER A 22 34.02 23.61 -61.21
CA SER A 22 32.83 23.62 -60.35
C SER A 22 33.08 22.67 -59.18
N SER A 23 33.31 23.23 -57.99
CA SER A 23 33.27 22.50 -56.74
C SER A 23 31.80 22.24 -56.41
N ARG A 24 31.31 21.02 -56.67
CA ARG A 24 30.11 20.51 -56.00
C ARG A 24 30.37 20.56 -54.50
N SER A 25 29.75 21.53 -53.83
CA SER A 25 29.66 21.58 -52.38
C SER A 25 28.97 20.29 -51.92
N ARG A 26 29.71 19.41 -51.24
CA ARG A 26 29.08 18.40 -50.38
C ARG A 26 28.42 19.19 -49.25
N VAL A 27 27.09 19.31 -49.33
CA VAL A 27 26.27 19.69 -48.19
C VAL A 27 26.50 18.61 -47.13
N SER A 28 27.37 18.90 -46.17
CA SER A 28 27.51 18.13 -44.94
C SER A 28 26.25 18.38 -44.13
N HIS A 29 25.25 17.48 -44.24
CA HIS A 29 24.13 17.48 -43.32
C HIS A 29 24.69 17.32 -41.89
N PRO A 30 24.31 18.18 -40.94
CA PRO A 30 24.71 17.99 -39.55
C PRO A 30 24.20 16.62 -39.09
N PRO A 31 24.99 15.85 -38.31
CA PRO A 31 24.49 14.60 -37.76
C PRO A 31 23.23 14.92 -36.96
N LYS A 32 22.12 14.26 -37.30
CA LYS A 32 20.86 14.41 -36.57
C LYS A 32 21.14 14.16 -35.09
N GLN A 33 21.22 15.22 -34.30
CA GLN A 33 21.31 15.15 -32.85
C GLN A 33 19.96 14.61 -32.38
N PHE A 34 19.89 13.30 -32.21
CA PHE A 34 18.75 12.66 -31.58
C PHE A 34 18.64 13.20 -30.17
N SER A 35 17.42 13.49 -29.72
CA SER A 35 17.18 13.93 -28.35
C SER A 35 17.70 12.87 -27.35
N PRO A 36 18.14 13.27 -26.14
CA PRO A 36 18.67 12.37 -25.12
C PRO A 36 17.87 11.07 -24.90
N PRO A 37 16.51 11.07 -24.86
CA PRO A 37 15.75 9.83 -24.68
C PRO A 37 15.85 8.87 -25.88
N VAL A 38 15.98 9.40 -27.11
CA VAL A 38 16.10 8.58 -28.32
C VAL A 38 17.47 7.90 -28.40
N GLN A 39 18.53 8.60 -27.96
CA GLN A 39 19.87 8.02 -27.86
C GLN A 39 19.95 6.93 -26.79
N PHE A 40 19.31 7.14 -25.63
CA PHE A 40 19.22 6.16 -24.56
C PHE A 40 18.51 4.87 -25.01
N LEU A 41 17.34 5.00 -25.63
CA LEU A 41 16.60 3.86 -26.17
C LEU A 41 17.44 3.11 -27.20
N ARG A 42 18.08 3.82 -28.16
CA ARG A 42 18.90 3.18 -29.20
C ARG A 42 20.09 2.41 -28.62
N ARG A 43 20.74 2.91 -27.57
CA ARG A 43 21.81 2.17 -26.86
C ARG A 43 21.27 0.92 -26.19
N ARG A 44 20.15 1.01 -25.46
CA ARG A 44 19.49 -0.14 -24.83
C ARG A 44 19.07 -1.20 -25.86
N TRP A 45 18.61 -0.80 -27.05
CA TRP A 45 18.27 -1.71 -28.15
C TRP A 45 19.48 -2.47 -28.70
N ILE A 46 20.63 -1.81 -28.83
CA ILE A 46 21.87 -2.45 -29.30
C ILE A 46 22.37 -3.46 -28.27
N GLU A 47 22.40 -3.08 -26.99
CA GLU A 47 22.78 -3.97 -25.90
C GLU A 47 21.85 -5.19 -25.79
N ALA A 48 20.54 -5.00 -25.93
CA ALA A 48 19.57 -6.09 -25.95
C ALA A 48 19.81 -7.06 -27.12
N LYS A 49 20.12 -6.53 -28.32
CA LYS A 49 20.48 -7.37 -29.48
C LYS A 49 21.76 -8.18 -29.23
N LEU A 50 22.80 -7.57 -28.67
CA LEU A 50 24.06 -8.25 -28.36
C LEU A 50 23.86 -9.34 -27.30
N PHE A 51 23.07 -9.04 -26.26
CA PHE A 51 22.67 -10.02 -25.25
C PHE A 51 21.93 -11.21 -25.87
N LEU A 52 20.91 -10.96 -26.70
CA LEU A 52 20.16 -12.02 -27.39
C LEU A 52 21.04 -12.89 -28.28
N GLN A 53 22.02 -12.30 -28.96
CA GLN A 53 22.99 -13.03 -29.77
C GLN A 53 23.94 -13.88 -28.92
N ALA A 54 24.38 -13.38 -27.77
CA ALA A 54 25.21 -14.13 -26.83
C ALA A 54 24.44 -15.32 -26.22
N VAL A 55 23.17 -15.13 -25.85
CA VAL A 55 22.30 -16.20 -25.34
C VAL A 55 22.16 -17.32 -26.38
N ARG A 56 21.88 -16.98 -27.64
CA ARG A 56 21.73 -17.98 -28.73
C ARG A 56 23.01 -18.78 -29.03
N LYS A 57 24.17 -18.27 -28.66
CA LYS A 57 25.48 -18.96 -28.82
C LYS A 57 25.88 -19.80 -27.60
N ALA A 58 25.15 -19.68 -26.49
CA ALA A 58 25.44 -20.45 -25.27
C ALA A 58 25.01 -21.92 -25.41
N PRO A 59 25.56 -22.84 -24.59
CA PRO A 59 25.11 -24.23 -24.53
C PRO A 59 23.61 -24.36 -24.22
N PRO A 60 22.92 -25.42 -24.69
CA PRO A 60 21.47 -25.58 -24.51
C PRO A 60 21.00 -25.51 -23.05
N THR A 61 21.77 -26.04 -22.11
CA THR A 61 21.48 -25.99 -20.66
C THR A 61 21.49 -24.56 -20.13
N VAL A 62 22.46 -23.75 -20.56
CA VAL A 62 22.56 -22.32 -20.20
C VAL A 62 21.42 -21.53 -20.83
N GLN A 63 21.06 -21.82 -22.09
CA GLN A 63 19.92 -21.19 -22.74
C GLN A 63 18.61 -21.46 -21.99
N VAL A 64 18.34 -22.72 -21.65
CA VAL A 64 17.15 -23.10 -20.87
C VAL A 64 17.14 -22.39 -19.52
N GLY A 65 18.27 -22.35 -18.81
CA GLY A 65 18.38 -21.62 -17.54
C GLY A 65 18.08 -20.12 -17.69
N ILE A 66 18.58 -19.47 -18.74
CA ILE A 66 18.32 -18.05 -19.03
C ILE A 66 16.84 -17.83 -19.37
N TYR A 67 16.25 -18.66 -20.23
CA TYR A 67 14.83 -18.56 -20.59
C TYR A 67 13.92 -18.78 -19.39
N LEU A 68 14.20 -19.78 -18.56
CA LEU A 68 13.48 -20.01 -17.32
C LEU A 68 13.62 -18.81 -16.37
N SER A 69 14.81 -18.26 -16.22
CA SER A 69 15.05 -17.08 -15.37
C SER A 69 14.25 -15.86 -15.86
N ILE A 70 14.26 -15.59 -17.16
CA ILE A 70 13.46 -14.51 -17.76
C ILE A 70 11.97 -14.76 -17.53
N LEU A 71 11.49 -15.99 -17.75
CA LEU A 71 10.09 -16.34 -17.55
C LEU A 71 9.67 -16.17 -16.08
N VAL A 72 10.51 -16.57 -15.13
CA VAL A 72 10.27 -16.37 -13.69
C VAL A 72 10.22 -14.88 -13.35
N ILE A 73 11.20 -14.08 -13.79
CA ILE A 73 11.24 -12.63 -13.54
C ILE A 73 10.00 -11.95 -14.13
N LEU A 74 9.63 -12.30 -15.36
CA LEU A 74 8.47 -11.75 -16.04
C LEU A 74 7.17 -12.14 -15.32
N SER A 75 7.06 -13.39 -14.87
CA SER A 75 5.91 -13.88 -14.11
C SER A 75 5.76 -13.15 -12.77
N ILE A 76 6.86 -12.95 -12.04
CA ILE A 76 6.88 -12.16 -10.81
C ILE A 76 6.47 -10.72 -11.08
N GLY A 77 7.01 -10.10 -12.15
CA GLY A 77 6.71 -8.71 -12.51
C GLY A 77 5.25 -8.50 -12.91
N ILE A 78 4.67 -9.39 -13.72
CA ILE A 78 3.25 -9.35 -14.10
C ILE A 78 2.37 -9.55 -12.88
N ASN A 79 2.69 -10.53 -12.05
CA ASN A 79 1.94 -10.81 -10.82
C ASN A 79 1.98 -9.61 -9.85
N TRP A 80 3.16 -9.03 -9.65
CA TRP A 80 3.31 -7.84 -8.83
C TRP A 80 2.53 -6.65 -9.41
N GLY A 81 2.63 -6.40 -10.72
CA GLY A 81 1.91 -5.30 -11.38
C GLY A 81 0.39 -5.45 -11.29
N TYR A 82 -0.11 -6.68 -11.44
CA TYR A 82 -1.52 -7.02 -11.23
C TYR A 82 -1.96 -6.67 -9.80
N HIS A 83 -1.23 -7.15 -8.78
CA HIS A 83 -1.60 -6.88 -7.39
C HIS A 83 -1.38 -5.42 -7.00
N ALA A 84 -0.36 -4.73 -7.51
CA ALA A 84 -0.14 -3.30 -7.27
C ALA A 84 -1.27 -2.44 -7.86
N TYR A 85 -1.82 -2.83 -9.00
CA TYR A 85 -2.99 -2.16 -9.60
C TYR A 85 -4.25 -2.32 -8.72
N TYR A 86 -4.53 -3.55 -8.27
CA TYR A 86 -5.72 -3.82 -7.45
C TYR A 86 -5.55 -3.52 -5.95
N LYS A 87 -4.31 -3.34 -5.49
CA LYS A 87 -3.92 -2.97 -4.11
C LYS A 87 -2.74 -2.00 -4.16
N PRO A 88 -2.99 -0.71 -4.44
CA PRO A 88 -1.92 0.29 -4.56
C PRO A 88 -1.08 0.43 -3.29
N THR A 89 -1.57 -0.04 -2.14
CA THR A 89 -0.79 -0.06 -0.91
C THR A 89 0.48 -0.89 -1.00
N GLU A 90 0.55 -1.89 -1.89
CA GLU A 90 1.77 -2.67 -2.11
C GLU A 90 2.96 -1.79 -2.56
N LEU A 91 2.71 -0.63 -3.15
CA LEU A 91 3.74 0.35 -3.51
C LEU A 91 4.44 0.95 -2.28
N PHE A 92 3.78 0.98 -1.13
CA PHE A 92 4.34 1.50 0.12
C PHE A 92 5.20 0.47 0.87
N PHE A 93 5.47 -0.71 0.29
CA PHE A 93 6.30 -1.74 0.93
C PHE A 93 7.62 -1.24 1.54
N PRO A 94 8.37 -0.35 0.88
CA PRO A 94 9.64 0.12 1.43
C PRO A 94 9.47 1.02 2.67
N VAL A 95 8.33 1.71 2.82
CA VAL A 95 8.14 2.78 3.80
C VAL A 95 7.21 2.34 4.95
N GLU A 96 6.46 1.27 4.78
CA GLU A 96 5.49 0.77 5.76
C GLU A 96 6.08 0.65 7.16
N ARG A 97 7.27 0.06 7.30
CA ARG A 97 7.92 -0.13 8.62
C ARG A 97 8.19 1.19 9.36
N ALA A 98 8.47 2.26 8.62
CA ALA A 98 8.71 3.58 9.19
C ALA A 98 7.43 4.25 9.71
N LEU A 99 6.25 3.73 9.34
CA LEU A 99 4.95 4.27 9.72
C LEU A 99 4.34 3.56 10.93
N HIS A 100 5.00 2.52 11.47
CA HIS A 100 4.60 1.89 12.73
C HIS A 100 4.80 2.86 13.88
N LYS A 101 3.83 2.88 14.78
CA LYS A 101 3.79 3.74 15.94
C LYS A 101 3.65 2.91 17.21
N SER A 102 4.31 3.37 18.26
CA SER A 102 4.00 2.97 19.64
C SER A 102 2.60 3.46 20.04
N PRO A 103 1.97 2.87 21.07
CA PRO A 103 0.66 3.34 21.55
C PRO A 103 0.64 4.83 21.90
N SER A 104 1.71 5.38 22.49
CA SER A 104 1.80 6.81 22.80
C SER A 104 1.84 7.69 21.55
N GLU A 105 2.60 7.29 20.53
CA GLU A 105 2.65 8.02 19.25
C GLU A 105 1.32 7.92 18.51
N THR A 106 0.69 6.74 18.49
CA THR A 106 -0.64 6.53 17.92
C THR A 106 -1.66 7.47 18.57
N TRP A 107 -1.65 7.59 19.90
CA TRP A 107 -2.57 8.47 20.61
C TRP A 107 -2.25 9.95 20.37
N ALA A 108 -0.98 10.33 20.38
CA ALA A 108 -0.56 11.71 20.13
C ALA A 108 -0.97 12.20 18.73
N GLU A 109 -0.87 11.34 17.72
CA GLU A 109 -1.19 11.71 16.34
C GLU A 109 -2.69 11.59 16.02
N TYR A 110 -3.36 10.55 16.54
CA TYR A 110 -4.72 10.19 16.11
C TYR A 110 -5.78 10.29 17.22
N GLY A 111 -5.42 10.64 18.47
CA GLY A 111 -6.33 10.70 19.60
C GLY A 111 -7.62 11.49 19.31
N ALA A 112 -7.48 12.71 18.80
CA ALA A 112 -8.62 13.55 18.43
C ALA A 112 -9.49 12.93 17.31
N LEU A 113 -8.87 12.25 16.34
CA LEU A 113 -9.62 11.56 15.28
C LEU A 113 -10.38 10.35 15.80
N PHE A 114 -9.80 9.59 16.75
CA PHE A 114 -10.51 8.50 17.40
C PHE A 114 -11.74 9.00 18.16
N GLU A 115 -11.66 10.17 18.78
CA GLU A 115 -12.80 10.78 19.48
C GLU A 115 -13.92 11.19 18.52
N VAL A 116 -13.56 11.91 17.45
CA VAL A 116 -14.50 12.36 16.42
C VAL A 116 -15.23 11.19 15.77
N HIS A 117 -14.53 10.10 15.46
CA HIS A 117 -15.09 8.94 14.75
C HIS A 117 -15.47 7.78 15.66
N SER A 118 -15.60 8.00 16.97
CA SER A 118 -16.07 6.98 17.92
C SER A 118 -17.59 6.89 17.97
N THR A 119 -18.10 5.84 18.60
CA THR A 119 -19.52 5.65 18.91
C THR A 119 -19.71 5.32 20.38
N ALA A 120 -20.95 5.28 20.86
CA ALA A 120 -21.26 4.87 22.23
C ALA A 120 -20.79 3.44 22.55
N ILE A 121 -20.76 2.54 21.57
CA ILE A 121 -20.26 1.17 21.74
C ILE A 121 -18.76 1.10 21.46
N VAL A 122 -18.32 1.66 20.33
CA VAL A 122 -16.94 1.66 19.88
C VAL A 122 -16.27 2.95 20.36
N ALA A 123 -15.95 2.96 21.65
CA ALA A 123 -15.29 4.08 22.31
C ALA A 123 -13.91 4.39 21.68
N PRO A 124 -13.38 5.63 21.82
CA PRO A 124 -12.12 6.04 21.23
C PRO A 124 -10.94 5.12 21.57
N GLU A 125 -10.89 4.64 22.82
CA GLU A 125 -9.83 3.79 23.34
C GLU A 125 -9.92 2.36 22.80
N LEU A 126 -11.14 1.86 22.55
CA LEU A 126 -11.35 0.58 21.87
C LEU A 126 -10.95 0.69 20.40
N LEU A 127 -11.33 1.79 19.74
CA LEU A 127 -10.99 2.04 18.35
C LEU A 127 -9.46 2.14 18.17
N ALA A 128 -8.78 2.88 19.05
CA ALA A 128 -7.32 2.94 19.08
C ALA A 128 -6.69 1.57 19.36
N ALA A 129 -7.24 0.79 20.28
CA ALA A 129 -6.77 -0.56 20.59
C ALA A 129 -6.85 -1.50 19.38
N LEU A 130 -7.93 -1.45 18.60
CA LEU A 130 -8.07 -2.23 17.36
C LEU A 130 -7.02 -1.79 16.33
N GLY A 131 -6.89 -0.48 16.08
CA GLY A 131 -5.89 0.04 15.13
C GLY A 131 -4.44 -0.28 15.54
N GLN A 132 -4.15 -0.27 16.84
CA GLN A 132 -2.84 -0.66 17.37
C GLN A 132 -2.60 -2.18 17.28
N ALA A 133 -3.63 -2.98 17.53
CA ALA A 133 -3.51 -4.44 17.52
C ALA A 133 -3.32 -5.01 16.12
N GLU A 134 -3.95 -4.40 15.11
CA GLU A 134 -3.95 -4.84 13.71
C GLU A 134 -2.81 -4.24 12.89
N GLY A 135 -2.59 -2.92 13.00
CA GLY A 135 -1.65 -2.19 12.15
C GLY A 135 -0.56 -1.44 12.90
N SER A 136 -0.49 -1.54 14.24
CA SER A 136 0.43 -0.73 15.06
C SER A 136 0.37 0.77 14.74
N GLY A 137 -0.83 1.33 14.54
CA GLY A 137 -0.99 2.75 14.20
C GLY A 137 -0.55 3.13 12.79
N ASN A 138 -0.30 2.15 11.90
CA ASN A 138 0.14 2.40 10.54
C ASN A 138 -1.06 2.44 9.55
N PRO A 139 -1.37 3.60 8.94
CA PRO A 139 -2.51 3.75 8.05
C PRO A 139 -2.40 2.96 6.74
N VAL A 140 -1.20 2.54 6.33
CA VAL A 140 -0.97 1.75 5.11
C VAL A 140 -0.50 0.33 5.42
N ALA A 141 -0.77 -0.17 6.63
CA ALA A 141 -0.41 -1.52 7.04
C ALA A 141 -0.92 -2.58 6.06
N ARG A 142 -0.12 -3.60 5.77
CA ARG A 142 -0.48 -4.69 4.85
C ARG A 142 -0.34 -6.03 5.53
N THR A 143 -1.02 -7.00 4.93
CA THR A 143 -0.85 -8.40 5.27
C THR A 143 0.37 -8.99 4.56
N TYR A 144 0.90 -10.08 5.11
CA TYR A 144 2.01 -10.80 4.51
C TYR A 144 1.59 -11.50 3.21
N TRP A 145 2.56 -11.76 2.34
CA TRP A 145 2.34 -12.55 1.13
C TRP A 145 2.44 -14.04 1.42
N ARG A 146 1.58 -14.84 0.79
CA ARG A 146 1.53 -16.28 0.99
C ARG A 146 1.59 -17.02 -0.34
N LEU A 147 2.39 -18.09 -0.36
CA LEU A 147 2.42 -19.04 -1.46
C LEU A 147 1.20 -19.98 -1.37
N ARG A 148 0.44 -20.10 -2.46
CA ARG A 148 -0.77 -20.93 -2.61
C ARG A 148 -0.73 -21.69 -3.93
N LEU A 149 0.08 -22.74 -3.98
CA LEU A 149 0.24 -23.59 -5.18
C LEU A 149 -1.03 -24.40 -5.55
N THR A 150 -2.09 -24.32 -4.75
CA THR A 150 -3.37 -24.99 -4.98
C THR A 150 -4.36 -24.18 -5.83
N SER A 151 -4.07 -22.91 -6.16
CA SER A 151 -4.98 -22.11 -7.00
C SER A 151 -4.90 -22.51 -8.49
N ARG A 152 -6.05 -22.46 -9.17
CA ARG A 152 -6.16 -22.67 -10.62
C ARG A 152 -5.64 -21.48 -11.44
N ASN A 153 -5.59 -20.29 -10.84
CA ASN A 153 -5.08 -19.09 -11.49
C ASN A 153 -3.60 -18.88 -11.11
N PRO A 154 -2.66 -18.85 -12.07
CA PRO A 154 -1.25 -18.63 -11.79
C PRO A 154 -0.95 -17.30 -11.08
N LEU A 155 -1.76 -16.26 -11.29
CA LEU A 155 -1.64 -14.95 -10.61
C LEU A 155 -2.04 -15.00 -9.11
N GLU A 156 -2.57 -16.13 -8.65
CA GLU A 156 -2.95 -16.35 -7.26
C GLU A 156 -1.99 -17.26 -6.51
N TRP A 157 -1.00 -17.84 -7.21
CA TRP A 157 0.01 -18.70 -6.60
C TRP A 157 0.85 -17.95 -5.58
N TYR A 158 1.07 -16.66 -5.78
CA TYR A 158 1.72 -15.80 -4.81
C TYR A 158 0.94 -14.49 -4.73
N GLN A 159 0.23 -14.29 -3.63
CA GLN A 159 -0.60 -13.12 -3.40
C GLN A 159 -0.62 -12.76 -1.91
N PRO A 160 -1.07 -11.55 -1.54
CA PRO A 160 -1.30 -11.22 -0.15
C PRO A 160 -2.25 -12.23 0.52
N ALA A 161 -1.99 -12.58 1.78
CA ALA A 161 -2.77 -13.59 2.50
C ALA A 161 -4.26 -13.25 2.62
N SER A 162 -4.60 -11.95 2.52
CA SER A 162 -5.94 -11.38 2.58
C SER A 162 -6.04 -10.10 1.72
N SER A 163 -7.27 -9.60 1.52
CA SER A 163 -7.54 -8.25 0.98
C SER A 163 -7.52 -7.15 2.05
N ALA A 164 -7.19 -7.50 3.29
CA ALA A 164 -7.01 -6.60 4.42
C ALA A 164 -5.92 -5.54 4.14
N VAL A 165 -6.26 -4.28 4.39
CA VAL A 165 -5.39 -3.13 4.19
C VAL A 165 -5.66 -2.08 5.26
N GLY A 166 -4.61 -1.36 5.65
CA GLY A 166 -4.63 -0.20 6.51
C GLY A 166 -4.59 -0.53 8.00
N MET A 167 -4.67 0.52 8.82
CA MET A 167 -4.51 0.44 10.28
C MET A 167 -5.45 -0.57 10.94
N PHE A 168 -6.63 -0.79 10.37
CA PHE A 168 -7.66 -1.70 10.86
C PHE A 168 -7.79 -2.98 10.01
N GLN A 169 -6.85 -3.25 9.10
CA GLN A 169 -6.85 -4.46 8.27
C GLN A 169 -8.20 -4.74 7.57
N ILE A 170 -8.87 -3.68 7.07
CA ILE A 170 -10.21 -3.78 6.49
C ILE A 170 -10.15 -4.51 5.14
N THR A 171 -10.90 -5.62 5.02
CA THR A 171 -10.99 -6.40 3.77
C THR A 171 -11.85 -5.71 2.72
N ASN A 172 -11.73 -6.14 1.45
CA ASN A 172 -12.58 -5.59 0.38
C ASN A 172 -14.07 -5.80 0.67
N GLY A 173 -14.47 -6.96 1.19
CA GLY A 173 -15.87 -7.25 1.52
C GLY A 173 -16.39 -6.36 2.65
N THR A 174 -15.64 -6.30 3.75
CA THR A 174 -15.96 -5.41 4.89
C THR A 174 -16.01 -3.95 4.46
N PHE A 175 -15.12 -3.52 3.57
CA PHE A 175 -15.12 -2.15 3.06
C PHE A 175 -16.41 -1.80 2.30
N GLN A 176 -16.91 -2.71 1.45
CA GLN A 176 -18.17 -2.46 0.73
C GLN A 176 -19.37 -2.42 1.68
N GLU A 177 -19.39 -3.26 2.72
CA GLU A 177 -20.44 -3.23 3.74
C GLU A 177 -20.36 -1.97 4.61
N ALA A 178 -19.15 -1.60 5.07
CA ALA A 178 -18.92 -0.48 5.98
C ALA A 178 -19.23 0.88 5.35
N LYS A 179 -19.03 1.03 4.04
CA LYS A 179 -19.38 2.24 3.28
C LYS A 179 -20.86 2.59 3.32
N ARG A 180 -21.73 1.70 3.81
CA ARG A 180 -23.14 2.01 4.00
C ARG A 180 -23.40 2.82 5.26
N TYR A 181 -22.38 3.08 6.07
CA TYR A 181 -22.53 3.77 7.34
C TYR A 181 -21.53 4.92 7.48
N CYS A 182 -21.91 5.93 8.24
CA CYS A 182 -21.10 7.08 8.63
C CYS A 182 -21.45 7.48 10.07
N ILE A 183 -20.68 8.40 10.65
CA ILE A 183 -20.87 8.85 12.03
C ILE A 183 -21.18 10.34 12.04
N HIS A 184 -22.32 10.70 12.63
CA HIS A 184 -22.68 12.09 12.93
C HIS A 184 -22.86 12.22 14.45
N ASN A 185 -22.11 13.13 15.08
CA ASN A 185 -22.18 13.35 16.54
C ASN A 185 -22.07 12.05 17.36
N ASN A 186 -21.11 11.19 17.00
CA ASN A 186 -20.87 9.87 17.60
C ASN A 186 -22.05 8.87 17.50
N GLN A 187 -23.00 9.13 16.60
CA GLN A 187 -24.11 8.22 16.29
C GLN A 187 -23.97 7.67 14.87
N VAL A 188 -24.29 6.38 14.70
CA VAL A 188 -24.20 5.75 13.39
C VAL A 188 -25.45 6.00 12.58
N VAL A 189 -25.21 6.50 11.37
CA VAL A 189 -26.21 6.76 10.34
C VAL A 189 -25.99 5.78 9.19
N GLU A 190 -27.06 5.40 8.49
CA GLU A 190 -27.01 4.55 7.29
C GLU A 190 -27.14 5.40 6.02
N ASP A 191 -26.61 4.88 4.92
CA ASP A 191 -26.74 5.47 3.60
C ASP A 191 -28.21 5.61 3.20
N GLY A 192 -28.53 6.74 2.58
CA GLY A 192 -29.91 7.11 2.28
C GLY A 192 -30.03 7.82 0.94
N PRO A 193 -31.27 8.20 0.56
CA PRO A 193 -31.50 8.99 -0.63
C PRO A 193 -30.70 10.30 -0.58
N TRP A 194 -30.24 10.78 -1.73
CA TRP A 194 -29.46 12.02 -1.83
C TRP A 194 -30.17 13.27 -1.30
N HIS A 195 -31.48 13.24 -1.05
CA HIS A 195 -32.23 14.38 -0.51
C HIS A 195 -32.39 14.32 1.02
N ASP A 196 -31.99 13.23 1.66
CA ASP A 196 -31.99 13.12 3.12
C ASP A 196 -30.66 13.65 3.67
N LEU A 197 -30.68 14.89 4.14
CA LEU A 197 -29.52 15.56 4.72
C LEU A 197 -29.00 14.88 6.01
N ASN A 198 -29.82 14.05 6.65
CA ASN A 198 -29.41 13.31 7.84
C ASN A 198 -28.75 11.98 7.50
N SER A 199 -28.77 11.54 6.25
CA SER A 199 -28.14 10.31 5.78
C SER A 199 -26.63 10.49 5.54
N CYS A 200 -25.95 9.41 5.16
CA CYS A 200 -24.53 9.46 4.80
C CYS A 200 -24.33 9.92 3.35
N TRP A 201 -23.41 10.87 3.16
CA TRP A 201 -23.12 11.46 1.85
C TRP A 201 -21.67 11.19 1.45
N PHE A 202 -21.42 11.09 0.15
CA PHE A 202 -20.08 10.91 -0.43
C PHE A 202 -19.33 9.66 0.03
N ASN A 203 -20.04 8.63 0.51
CA ASN A 203 -19.43 7.37 0.95
C ASN A 203 -18.57 6.70 -0.13
N SER A 204 -18.79 7.01 -1.41
CA SER A 204 -17.94 6.55 -2.53
C SER A 204 -16.48 6.98 -2.40
N LEU A 205 -16.20 8.08 -1.68
CA LEU A 205 -14.86 8.66 -1.48
C LEU A 205 -14.12 8.09 -0.25
N TYR A 206 -14.75 7.21 0.52
CA TYR A 206 -14.07 6.55 1.64
C TYR A 206 -12.82 5.80 1.18
N SER A 207 -11.82 5.75 2.06
CA SER A 207 -10.55 5.09 1.81
C SER A 207 -10.09 4.35 3.05
N ARG A 208 -9.54 3.15 2.88
CA ARG A 208 -9.01 2.32 3.99
C ARG A 208 -7.67 2.82 4.53
N VAL A 209 -7.00 3.72 3.81
CA VAL A 209 -5.66 4.20 4.14
C VAL A 209 -5.65 5.64 4.66
N ILE A 210 -6.78 6.34 4.61
CA ILE A 210 -6.92 7.64 5.23
C ILE A 210 -7.38 7.39 6.68
N PRO A 211 -6.63 7.83 7.71
CA PRO A 211 -6.91 7.49 9.10
C PRO A 211 -8.37 7.73 9.53
N GLY A 212 -8.89 8.95 9.32
CA GLY A 212 -10.27 9.29 9.71
C GLY A 212 -11.32 8.42 9.02
N HIS A 213 -11.17 8.19 7.70
CA HIS A 213 -12.05 7.29 6.95
C HIS A 213 -12.02 5.86 7.51
N ALA A 214 -10.83 5.34 7.79
CA ALA A 214 -10.67 3.98 8.30
C ALA A 214 -11.24 3.82 9.73
N MET A 215 -11.09 4.86 10.57
CA MET A 215 -11.69 4.92 11.91
C MET A 215 -13.21 4.91 11.83
N GLU A 216 -13.80 5.78 11.01
CA GLU A 216 -15.25 5.90 10.84
C GLU A 216 -15.86 4.62 10.27
N LEU A 217 -15.30 4.07 9.20
CA LEU A 217 -15.74 2.80 8.61
C LEU A 217 -15.74 1.68 9.65
N THR A 218 -14.69 1.61 10.47
CA THR A 218 -14.54 0.55 11.48
C THR A 218 -15.55 0.73 12.61
N ALA A 219 -15.64 1.92 13.19
CA ALA A 219 -16.52 2.21 14.31
C ALA A 219 -18.00 2.08 13.92
N ALA A 220 -18.39 2.65 12.77
CA ALA A 220 -19.76 2.60 12.27
C ALA A 220 -20.20 1.17 11.96
N PHE A 221 -19.36 0.41 11.23
CA PHE A 221 -19.65 -0.99 10.92
C PHE A 221 -19.80 -1.84 12.18
N LEU A 222 -18.85 -1.74 13.12
CA LEU A 222 -18.86 -2.56 14.33
C LEU A 222 -20.05 -2.22 15.23
N ASP A 223 -20.38 -0.95 15.42
CA ASP A 223 -21.55 -0.55 16.21
C ASP A 223 -22.84 -1.14 15.59
N ARG A 224 -23.06 -0.98 14.28
CA ARG A 224 -24.26 -1.52 13.61
C ARG A 224 -24.34 -3.04 13.74
N GLN A 225 -23.22 -3.74 13.60
CA GLN A 225 -23.18 -5.19 13.76
C GLN A 225 -23.46 -5.63 15.19
N VAL A 226 -22.88 -4.96 16.19
CA VAL A 226 -23.12 -5.23 17.61
C VAL A 226 -24.58 -4.98 17.94
N THR A 227 -25.12 -3.81 17.58
CA THR A 227 -26.50 -3.41 17.83
C THR A 227 -27.47 -4.42 17.21
N ARG A 228 -27.23 -4.82 15.95
CA ARG A 228 -28.03 -5.85 15.26
C ARG A 228 -27.99 -7.22 15.94
N LEU A 229 -26.82 -7.65 16.40
CA LEU A 229 -26.65 -8.99 16.97
C LEU A 229 -27.13 -9.10 18.43
N VAL A 230 -26.94 -8.04 19.23
CA VAL A 230 -27.42 -7.98 20.61
C VAL A 230 -28.95 -7.83 20.64
N GLY A 231 -29.51 -6.97 19.77
CA GLY A 231 -30.94 -6.66 19.76
C GLY A 231 -31.43 -6.20 21.14
N ASN A 232 -32.54 -6.77 21.60
CA ASN A 232 -33.16 -6.42 22.90
C ASN A 232 -32.55 -7.16 24.10
N ARG A 233 -31.47 -7.93 23.92
CA ARG A 233 -30.86 -8.69 25.01
C ARG A 233 -30.11 -7.75 25.96
N PRO A 234 -30.19 -7.96 27.28
CA PRO A 234 -29.34 -7.23 28.21
C PRO A 234 -27.87 -7.58 27.95
N ALA A 235 -27.04 -6.55 27.78
CA ALA A 235 -25.61 -6.69 27.56
C ALA A 235 -24.87 -5.52 28.23
N THR A 236 -23.82 -5.83 28.98
CA THR A 236 -22.94 -4.79 29.53
C THR A 236 -22.17 -4.11 28.40
N ILE A 237 -21.64 -2.92 28.66
CA ILE A 237 -20.77 -2.23 27.69
C ILE A 237 -19.55 -3.09 27.34
N GLN A 238 -18.95 -3.78 28.31
CA GLN A 238 -17.83 -4.68 28.07
C GLN A 238 -18.20 -5.83 27.13
N GLN A 239 -19.39 -6.43 27.30
CA GLN A 239 -19.85 -7.50 26.41
C GLN A 239 -20.07 -7.00 24.97
N LYS A 240 -20.57 -5.78 24.81
CA LYS A 240 -20.72 -5.14 23.49
C LYS A 240 -19.36 -4.86 22.84
N GLN A 241 -18.39 -4.39 23.61
CA GLN A 241 -17.03 -4.11 23.15
C GLN A 241 -16.25 -5.39 22.82
N ASP A 242 -16.36 -6.43 23.64
CA ASP A 242 -15.80 -7.75 23.34
C ASP A 242 -16.43 -8.34 22.07
N LEU A 243 -17.76 -8.18 21.91
CA LEU A 243 -18.44 -8.57 20.67
C LEU A 243 -17.93 -7.78 19.46
N ALA A 244 -17.70 -6.47 19.58
CA ALA A 244 -17.11 -5.66 18.51
C ALA A 244 -15.74 -6.20 18.10
N ALA A 245 -14.86 -6.49 19.06
CA ALA A 245 -13.55 -7.07 18.80
C ALA A 245 -13.63 -8.49 18.18
N ILE A 246 -14.60 -9.32 18.60
CA ILE A 246 -14.85 -10.63 17.98
C ILE A 246 -15.32 -10.48 16.54
N ILE A 247 -16.25 -9.55 16.26
CA ILE A 247 -16.74 -9.29 14.90
C ILE A 247 -15.60 -8.78 14.01
N HIS A 248 -14.74 -7.91 14.53
CA HIS A 248 -13.59 -7.41 13.82
C HIS A 248 -12.63 -8.54 13.41
N LEU A 249 -12.29 -9.42 14.35
CA LEU A 249 -11.36 -10.52 14.12
C LEU A 249 -11.96 -11.66 13.26
N CYS A 250 -13.21 -12.04 13.55
CA CYS A 250 -13.80 -13.31 13.10
C CYS A 250 -15.01 -13.12 12.17
N GLY A 251 -15.55 -11.91 12.06
CA GLY A 251 -16.77 -11.61 11.35
C GLY A 251 -18.06 -11.84 12.15
N ALA A 252 -19.17 -11.32 11.61
CA ALA A 252 -20.47 -11.29 12.28
C ALA A 252 -21.07 -12.67 12.60
N GLY A 253 -20.73 -13.72 11.83
CA GLY A 253 -21.19 -15.09 12.09
C GLY A 253 -20.70 -15.62 13.45
N PHE A 254 -19.43 -15.40 13.78
CA PHE A 254 -18.88 -15.76 15.08
C PHE A 254 -19.45 -14.87 16.20
N GLY A 255 -19.65 -13.59 15.93
CA GLY A 255 -20.33 -12.68 16.85
C GLY A 255 -21.74 -13.17 17.23
N ARG A 256 -22.52 -13.64 16.26
CA ARG A 256 -23.85 -14.21 16.50
C ARG A 256 -23.79 -15.43 17.42
N THR A 257 -22.84 -16.33 17.19
CA THR A 257 -22.64 -17.51 18.05
C THR A 257 -22.26 -17.10 19.47
N TYR A 258 -21.39 -16.11 19.63
CA TYR A 258 -20.99 -15.57 20.93
C TYR A 258 -22.20 -15.02 21.71
N VAL A 259 -23.05 -14.21 21.06
CA VAL A 259 -24.28 -13.70 21.67
C VAL A 259 -25.28 -14.82 22.00
N SER A 260 -25.43 -15.81 21.12
CA SER A 260 -26.33 -16.95 21.33
C SER A 260 -25.95 -17.79 22.56
N ARG A 261 -24.66 -17.77 22.94
CA ARG A 261 -24.11 -18.45 24.12
C ARG A 261 -24.01 -17.54 25.34
N ASN A 262 -24.87 -16.53 25.43
CA ASN A 262 -24.87 -15.57 26.54
C ASN A 262 -23.49 -14.91 26.77
N PHE A 263 -22.84 -14.49 25.68
CA PHE A 263 -21.53 -13.82 25.70
C PHE A 263 -20.41 -14.72 26.25
N GLN A 264 -20.48 -16.02 25.99
CA GLN A 264 -19.44 -16.99 26.34
C GLN A 264 -18.68 -17.49 25.11
N LEU A 265 -17.34 -17.49 25.21
CA LEU A 265 -16.46 -18.03 24.18
C LEU A 265 -16.46 -19.56 24.19
N ALA A 266 -16.30 -20.17 23.02
CA ALA A 266 -15.98 -21.60 22.96
C ALA A 266 -14.59 -21.88 23.56
N VAL A 267 -14.38 -23.09 24.07
CA VAL A 267 -13.05 -23.55 24.48
C VAL A 267 -12.14 -23.59 23.24
N ARG A 268 -10.97 -22.93 23.31
CA ARG A 268 -9.97 -22.85 22.24
C ARG A 268 -10.54 -22.36 20.89
N GLN A 269 -11.46 -21.40 20.93
CA GLN A 269 -12.02 -20.80 19.71
C GLN A 269 -10.93 -20.08 18.91
N ARG A 270 -10.80 -20.43 17.63
CA ARG A 270 -9.84 -19.82 16.70
C ARG A 270 -10.54 -19.13 15.53
N CYS A 271 -9.92 -18.07 15.03
CA CYS A 271 -10.30 -17.36 13.81
C CYS A 271 -9.06 -17.22 12.93
N GLY A 272 -8.97 -18.08 11.91
CA GLY A 272 -7.72 -18.33 11.21
C GLY A 272 -6.64 -18.79 12.19
N ASP A 273 -5.51 -18.11 12.19
CA ASP A 273 -4.38 -18.44 13.06
C ASP A 273 -4.52 -17.85 14.48
N HIS A 274 -5.51 -16.97 14.74
CA HIS A 274 -5.66 -16.28 16.01
C HIS A 274 -6.51 -17.07 17.01
N ASP A 275 -6.06 -17.14 18.28
CA ASP A 275 -6.88 -17.55 19.42
C ASP A 275 -7.69 -16.35 19.94
N VAL A 276 -9.01 -16.49 19.97
CA VAL A 276 -9.93 -15.38 20.27
C VAL A 276 -9.75 -14.84 21.69
N ARG A 277 -9.51 -15.73 22.67
CA ARG A 277 -9.32 -15.33 24.06
C ARG A 277 -8.04 -14.51 24.24
N THR A 278 -6.98 -14.90 23.55
CA THR A 278 -5.70 -14.19 23.58
C THR A 278 -5.81 -12.84 22.88
N TYR A 279 -6.52 -12.78 21.76
CA TYR A 279 -6.82 -11.53 21.08
C TYR A 279 -7.62 -10.55 21.96
N LEU A 280 -8.70 -11.00 22.60
CA LEU A 280 -9.52 -10.14 23.47
C LEU A 280 -8.72 -9.59 24.66
N ARG A 281 -7.86 -10.41 25.28
CA ARG A 281 -6.96 -9.94 26.34
C ARG A 281 -6.01 -8.85 25.84
N LYS A 282 -5.47 -9.00 24.62
CA LYS A 282 -4.62 -7.98 23.96
C LYS A 282 -5.41 -6.68 23.79
N ILE A 283 -6.62 -6.74 23.23
CA ILE A 283 -7.49 -5.58 23.03
C ILE A 283 -7.80 -4.88 24.36
N GLN A 284 -8.28 -5.60 25.37
CA GLN A 284 -8.60 -5.03 26.69
C GLN A 284 -7.38 -4.39 27.38
N THR A 285 -6.19 -4.91 27.14
CA THR A 285 -4.94 -4.33 27.67
C THR A 285 -4.62 -3.02 26.96
N LEU A 286 -4.69 -3.00 25.63
CA LEU A 286 -4.48 -1.80 24.83
C LEU A 286 -5.54 -0.72 25.12
N THR A 287 -6.82 -1.09 25.27
CA THR A 287 -7.90 -0.15 25.62
C THR A 287 -7.62 0.55 26.95
N ARG A 288 -7.17 -0.19 27.98
CA ARG A 288 -6.77 0.42 29.26
C ARG A 288 -5.56 1.33 29.12
N GLN A 289 -4.59 0.95 28.28
CA GLN A 289 -3.42 1.79 28.01
C GLN A 289 -3.81 3.10 27.32
N PHE A 290 -4.72 3.06 26.33
CA PHE A 290 -5.20 4.27 25.66
C PHE A 290 -6.06 5.14 26.57
N ALA A 291 -6.88 4.55 27.46
CA ALA A 291 -7.59 5.30 28.49
C ALA A 291 -6.64 6.07 29.42
N PHE A 292 -5.51 5.46 29.80
CA PHE A 292 -4.48 6.13 30.58
C PHE A 292 -3.80 7.27 29.79
N LEU A 293 -3.50 7.06 28.50
CA LEU A 293 -2.90 8.10 27.65
C LEU A 293 -3.86 9.29 27.46
N LYS A 294 -5.15 9.02 27.23
CA LYS A 294 -6.20 10.03 27.17
C LYS A 294 -6.23 10.91 28.43
N ALA A 295 -6.33 10.27 29.60
CA ALA A 295 -6.39 10.97 30.87
C ALA A 295 -5.15 11.85 31.12
N ARG A 296 -3.96 11.43 30.64
CA ARG A 296 -2.74 12.25 30.73
C ARG A 296 -2.77 13.47 29.81
N THR A 297 -3.38 13.37 28.63
CA THR A 297 -3.48 14.49 27.68
C THR A 297 -4.51 15.52 28.14
N GLU A 298 -5.61 15.06 28.74
CA GLU A 298 -6.72 15.88 29.27
C GLU A 298 -6.47 16.44 30.68
N GLY A 299 -5.46 15.94 31.39
CA GLY A 299 -5.10 16.39 32.74
C GLY A 299 -4.60 17.85 32.78
N PRO A 300 -4.70 18.52 33.95
CA PRO A 300 -4.27 19.90 34.12
C PRO A 300 -2.79 20.11 33.78
N GLU A 301 -2.51 21.27 33.19
CA GLU A 301 -1.25 21.67 32.53
C GLU A 301 0.01 21.57 33.40
N GLU A 302 -0.14 21.49 34.72
CA GLU A 302 0.92 21.50 35.74
C GLU A 302 1.79 20.22 35.78
N LEU A 303 1.40 19.14 35.07
CA LEU A 303 2.17 17.88 34.99
C LEU A 303 2.83 17.60 33.62
N ARG A 304 2.81 18.53 32.66
CA ARG A 304 3.49 18.35 31.34
C ARG A 304 5.00 18.63 31.39
N ALA A 305 5.67 18.24 32.48
CA ALA A 305 7.08 18.48 32.71
C ALA A 305 7.98 17.75 31.69
N GLU A 306 8.69 18.58 30.92
CA GLU A 306 10.06 18.48 30.36
C GLU A 306 10.62 17.12 29.87
N PRO A 307 11.11 17.03 28.62
CA PRO A 307 11.91 15.89 28.19
C PRO A 307 13.30 15.99 28.83
N GLN A 308 13.63 15.04 29.70
CA GLN A 308 14.99 14.84 30.18
C GLN A 308 15.91 14.53 28.99
N ARG A 309 16.81 15.47 28.70
CA ARG A 309 18.01 15.25 27.89
C ARG A 309 19.05 14.56 28.79
N GLU A 310 19.45 13.36 28.39
CA GLU A 310 20.80 12.82 28.66
C GLU A 310 21.52 12.63 27.33
#